data_AF-A0A270BWF6-F1
#
_entry.id   AF-A0A270BWF6-F1
#
_cell.length_a   1.000
_cell.length_b   1.000
_cell.length_c   1.000
_cell.angle_alpha   90.00
_cell.angle_beta   90.00
_cell.angle_gamma   90.00
#
_symmetry.space_group_name_H-M   'P 1'
#
loop_
_entity.id
_entity.type
_entity.pdbx_description
1 polymer ?
#
loop_
_entity_poly.entity_id
_entity_poly.type
_entity_poly.pdbx_seq_one_letter_code
_entity_poly.pdbx_strand_id
1 'polypeptide(L)'
;MDRRNNRRDAEGYSVVTANRLLDGRIVWLDEHGKWQLTIAPARLFPNGEIEEVIHHQNARAAADEVVGVYGVQVEQTPDGPCPRTTRERIRADGPSVHAEFTPLWQPAPAAIKGS
;
A
#
# COMPACT_ATOMS: atom_id res chain seq x y z
N MET A 1 -17.58 -11.25 -3.38
CA MET A 1 -16.41 -11.20 -2.48
C MET A 1 -15.20 -11.63 -3.31
N ASP A 2 -14.36 -10.69 -3.68
CA ASP A 2 -13.31 -10.91 -4.69
C ASP A 2 -12.20 -11.84 -4.14
N ARG A 3 -12.23 -13.10 -4.59
CA ARG A 3 -11.28 -14.14 -4.16
C ARG A 3 -9.86 -13.95 -4.74
N ARG A 4 -9.61 -12.92 -5.57
CA ARG A 4 -8.35 -12.80 -6.32
C ARG A 4 -7.23 -12.12 -5.52
N ASN A 5 -7.55 -11.51 -4.38
CA ASN A 5 -6.56 -10.89 -3.49
C ASN A 5 -6.21 -11.75 -2.25
N ASN A 6 -6.82 -12.93 -2.11
CA ASN A 6 -6.88 -13.66 -0.84
C ASN A 6 -5.95 -14.89 -0.73
N ARG A 7 -4.69 -14.76 -1.17
CA ARG A 7 -3.61 -15.66 -0.71
C ARG A 7 -2.85 -15.01 0.46
N ARG A 8 -3.56 -14.39 1.40
CA ARG A 8 -2.99 -14.05 2.69
C ARG A 8 -2.95 -15.32 3.51
N ASP A 9 -1.77 -15.73 3.96
CA ASP A 9 -1.67 -16.79 4.95
C ASP A 9 -2.44 -16.36 6.21
N ALA A 10 -3.05 -17.29 6.93
CA ALA A 10 -3.74 -16.97 8.19
C ALA A 10 -2.77 -16.39 9.24
N GLU A 11 -1.50 -16.75 9.12
CA GLU A 11 -0.40 -16.28 9.94
C GLU A 11 0.34 -15.10 9.27
N GLY A 12 0.88 -14.18 10.08
CA GLY A 12 1.64 -13.04 9.60
C GLY A 12 0.86 -11.72 9.58
N TYR A 13 1.36 -10.77 8.79
CA TYR A 13 0.89 -9.39 8.78
C TYR A 13 0.46 -8.91 7.40
N SER A 14 -0.49 -7.99 7.41
CA SER A 14 -0.93 -7.24 6.23
C SER A 14 -0.94 -5.75 6.54
N VAL A 15 -0.83 -4.95 5.49
CA VAL A 15 -1.09 -3.50 5.51
C VAL A 15 -2.35 -3.21 4.69
N VAL A 16 -2.98 -2.06 4.91
CA VAL A 16 -4.12 -1.61 4.11
C VAL A 16 -3.66 -0.63 3.05
N THR A 17 -4.10 -0.84 1.81
CA THR A 17 -3.84 0.04 0.67
C THR A 17 -5.12 0.45 -0.03
N ALA A 18 -5.07 1.58 -0.74
CA ALA A 18 -6.13 2.10 -1.59
C ALA A 18 -5.53 2.96 -2.71
N ASN A 19 -6.40 3.47 -3.59
CA ASN A 19 -6.04 4.50 -4.57
C ASN A 19 -6.75 5.82 -4.22
N ARG A 20 -6.03 6.94 -4.22
CA ARG A 20 -6.60 8.28 -4.10
C ARG A 20 -7.54 8.55 -5.27
N LEU A 21 -8.73 9.06 -4.98
CA LEU A 21 -9.78 9.28 -5.98
C LEU A 21 -9.38 10.36 -7.00
N LEU A 22 -8.72 11.43 -6.53
CA LEU A 22 -8.38 12.60 -7.35
C LEU A 22 -7.30 12.33 -8.41
N ASP A 23 -6.29 11.53 -8.07
CA ASP A 23 -5.07 11.39 -8.88
C ASP A 23 -4.63 9.92 -9.09
N GLY A 24 -5.39 8.96 -8.56
CA GLY A 24 -5.13 7.53 -8.73
C GLY A 24 -3.93 7.00 -7.96
N ARG A 25 -3.24 7.82 -7.18
CA ARG A 25 -2.04 7.40 -6.43
C ARG A 25 -2.33 6.31 -5.44
N ILE A 26 -1.42 5.37 -5.33
CA ILE A 26 -1.48 4.32 -4.32
C ILE A 26 -1.15 4.95 -2.97
N VAL A 27 -1.96 4.63 -1.97
CA VAL A 27 -1.77 5.08 -0.60
C VAL A 27 -1.84 3.92 0.38
N TRP A 28 -1.23 4.13 1.54
CA TRP A 28 -1.06 3.14 2.59
C TRP A 28 -1.54 3.72 3.92
N LEU A 29 -2.27 2.94 4.70
CA LEU A 29 -2.81 3.41 5.97
C LEU A 29 -1.74 3.36 7.07
N ASP A 30 -1.46 4.48 7.72
CA ASP A 30 -0.52 4.55 8.85
C ASP A 30 -1.16 4.21 10.20
N GLU A 31 -0.34 4.25 11.25
CA GLU A 31 -0.76 3.95 12.62
C GLU A 31 -1.81 4.91 13.20
N HIS A 32 -1.90 6.12 12.66
CA HIS A 32 -2.84 7.17 13.05
C HIS A 32 -4.11 7.17 12.18
N GLY A 33 -4.24 6.21 11.25
CA GLY A 33 -5.38 6.13 10.34
C GLY A 33 -5.35 7.17 9.23
N LYS A 34 -4.18 7.72 8.89
CA LYS A 34 -3.99 8.62 7.74
C LYS A 34 -3.42 7.87 6.55
N TRP A 35 -3.77 8.33 5.35
CA TRP A 35 -3.31 7.77 4.08
C TRP A 35 -1.98 8.39 3.66
N GLN A 36 -0.92 7.58 3.62
CA GLN A 36 0.44 7.96 3.26
C GLN A 36 0.78 7.53 1.83
N LEU A 37 1.66 8.28 1.15
CA LEU A 37 2.08 7.96 -0.22
C LEU A 37 3.13 6.83 -0.30
N THR A 38 3.76 6.48 0.82
CA THR A 38 4.77 5.44 0.91
C THR A 38 4.32 4.33 1.85
N ILE A 39 4.82 3.11 1.62
CA ILE A 39 4.47 1.95 2.44
C ILE A 39 5.23 1.91 3.78
N ALA A 40 6.39 2.58 3.88
CA ALA A 40 7.24 2.55 5.07
C ALA A 40 6.52 2.88 6.40
N PRO A 41 5.65 3.91 6.49
CA PRO A 41 4.89 4.21 7.71
C PRO A 41 3.59 3.38 7.86
N ALA A 42 3.34 2.41 6.98
CA ALA A 42 2.08 1.67 6.98
C ALA A 42 1.93 0.84 8.26
N ARG A 43 0.73 0.89 8.86
CA ARG A 43 0.41 0.08 10.02
C ARG A 43 0.31 -1.39 9.62
N LEU A 44 1.01 -2.22 10.39
CA LEU A 44 0.90 -3.67 10.34
C LEU A 44 -0.32 -4.12 11.12
N PHE A 45 -1.12 -4.99 10.51
CA PHE A 45 -2.25 -5.65 11.14
C PHE A 45 -2.04 -7.16 11.07
N PRO A 46 -2.31 -7.90 12.16
CA PRO A 46 -2.39 -9.35 12.10
C PRO A 46 -3.40 -9.79 11.03
N ASN A 47 -3.07 -10.83 10.28
CA ASN A 47 -3.95 -11.33 9.20
C ASN A 47 -5.32 -11.80 9.71
N GLY A 48 -5.46 -12.15 11.00
CA GLY A 48 -6.74 -12.47 11.62
C GLY A 48 -7.66 -11.26 11.83
N GLU A 49 -7.13 -10.04 11.87
CA GLU A 49 -7.87 -8.81 12.20
C GLU A 49 -8.09 -7.88 10.99
N ILE A 50 -7.30 -8.08 9.92
CA ILE A 50 -7.26 -7.17 8.76
C ILE A 50 -8.62 -6.99 8.07
N GLU A 51 -9.49 -8.01 8.05
CA GLU A 51 -10.78 -7.92 7.36
C GLU A 51 -11.74 -6.91 8.02
N GLU A 52 -11.73 -6.83 9.34
CA GLU A 52 -12.51 -5.83 10.09
C GLU A 52 -11.99 -4.43 9.80
N VAL A 53 -10.67 -4.27 9.74
CA VAL A 53 -10.03 -3.00 9.39
C VAL A 53 -10.40 -2.58 7.97
N ILE A 54 -10.31 -3.49 7.00
CA ILE A 54 -10.71 -3.22 5.60
C ILE A 54 -12.18 -2.81 5.53
N HIS A 55 -13.06 -3.47 6.28
CA HIS A 55 -14.48 -3.13 6.33
C HIS A 55 -14.69 -1.71 6.86
N HIS A 56 -14.09 -1.38 8.01
CA HIS A 56 -14.14 -0.04 8.60
C HIS A 56 -13.61 1.04 7.65
N GLN A 57 -12.47 0.80 7.01
CA GLN A 57 -11.87 1.76 6.07
C GLN A 57 -12.68 1.90 4.77
N ASN A 58 -13.33 0.83 4.29
CA ASN A 58 -14.25 0.94 3.17
C ASN A 58 -15.46 1.84 3.49
N ALA A 59 -16.00 1.78 4.71
CA ALA A 59 -17.10 2.65 5.13
C ALA A 59 -16.70 4.14 5.15
N ARG A 60 -15.41 4.43 5.35
CA ARG A 60 -14.85 5.80 5.36
C ARG A 60 -14.27 6.25 4.02
N ALA A 61 -14.16 5.36 3.03
CA ALA A 61 -13.42 5.58 1.80
C ALA A 61 -13.85 6.86 1.04
N ALA A 62 -15.15 7.15 0.99
CA ALA A 62 -15.67 8.36 0.36
C ALA A 62 -15.25 9.65 1.09
N ALA A 63 -15.25 9.64 2.43
CA ALA A 63 -14.84 10.78 3.24
C ALA A 63 -13.32 11.01 3.20
N ASP A 64 -12.56 9.92 3.08
CA ASP A 64 -11.10 9.96 2.97
C ASP A 64 -10.62 10.15 1.51
N GLU A 65 -11.54 10.32 0.54
CA GLU A 65 -11.27 10.47 -0.90
C GLU A 65 -10.40 9.35 -1.50
N VAL A 66 -10.67 8.10 -1.12
CA VAL A 66 -9.98 6.90 -1.63
C VAL A 66 -10.96 5.88 -2.20
N VAL A 67 -10.45 5.01 -3.06
CA VAL A 67 -11.19 3.90 -3.68
C VAL A 67 -10.39 2.62 -3.69
N GLY A 68 -11.07 1.48 -3.73
CA GLY A 68 -10.43 0.16 -3.81
C GLY A 68 -9.60 -0.14 -2.58
N VAL A 69 -10.18 -0.04 -1.38
CA VAL A 69 -9.51 -0.38 -0.12
C VAL A 69 -9.38 -1.91 0.01
N TYR A 70 -8.15 -2.41 0.17
CA TYR A 70 -7.88 -3.83 0.39
C TYR A 70 -6.58 -4.07 1.18
N GLY A 71 -6.38 -5.30 1.65
CA GLY A 71 -5.19 -5.71 2.40
C GLY A 71 -4.09 -6.31 1.52
N VAL A 72 -2.84 -6.00 1.82
CA VAL A 72 -1.65 -6.55 1.15
C VAL A 72 -0.81 -7.31 2.17
N GLN A 73 -0.52 -8.58 1.91
CA GLN A 73 0.36 -9.35 2.78
C GLN A 73 1.79 -8.86 2.66
N VAL A 74 2.44 -8.69 3.81
CA VAL A 74 3.81 -8.18 3.87
C VAL A 74 4.69 -9.06 4.74
N GLU A 75 5.98 -8.98 4.49
CA GLU A 75 7.03 -9.39 5.40
C GLU A 75 7.61 -8.16 6.08
N GLN A 76 7.98 -8.28 7.35
CA GLN A 76 8.68 -7.22 8.05
C GLN A 76 10.17 -7.33 7.71
N THR A 77 10.73 -6.28 7.14
CA THR A 77 12.18 -6.16 6.87
C THR A 77 12.75 -5.01 7.69
N PRO A 78 14.09 -4.89 7.79
CA PRO A 78 14.73 -3.74 8.45
C PRO A 78 14.35 -2.38 7.86
N ASP A 79 13.97 -2.36 6.57
CA ASP A 79 13.59 -1.15 5.83
C ASP A 79 12.07 -0.86 5.89
N GLY A 80 11.29 -1.73 6.55
CA GLY A 80 9.85 -1.61 6.73
C GLY A 80 9.03 -2.76 6.13
N PRO A 81 7.71 -2.61 6.01
CA PRO A 81 6.85 -3.62 5.39
C PRO A 81 7.15 -3.80 3.89
N CYS A 82 7.50 -5.03 3.50
CA CYS A 82 7.74 -5.40 2.11
C CYS A 82 6.63 -6.33 1.58
N PRO A 83 5.91 -5.99 0.50
CA PRO A 83 4.86 -6.84 -0.05
C PRO A 83 5.37 -8.20 -0.54
N ARG A 84 4.61 -9.26 -0.29
CA ARG A 84 4.99 -10.63 -0.70
C ARG A 84 4.92 -10.86 -2.21
N THR A 85 3.94 -10.27 -2.89
CA THR A 85 3.77 -10.52 -4.32
C THR A 85 4.58 -9.51 -5.15
N THR A 86 5.10 -9.94 -6.30
CA THR A 86 5.80 -9.04 -7.24
C THR A 86 4.90 -7.89 -7.71
N ARG A 87 3.60 -8.16 -7.92
CA ARG A 87 2.63 -7.13 -8.31
C ARG A 87 2.54 -6.02 -7.26
N GLU A 88 2.42 -6.40 -5.98
CA GLU A 88 2.31 -5.42 -4.90
C GLU A 88 3.63 -4.70 -4.62
N ARG A 89 4.79 -5.35 -4.82
CA ARG A 89 6.09 -4.66 -4.77
C ARG A 89 6.20 -3.56 -5.82
N ILE A 90 5.89 -3.85 -7.08
CA ILE A 90 5.87 -2.84 -8.16
C ILE A 90 4.88 -1.71 -7.81
N ARG A 91 3.73 -2.03 -7.22
CA ARG A 91 2.75 -1.03 -6.78
C ARG A 91 3.26 -0.15 -5.63
N ALA A 92 4.03 -0.69 -4.69
CA ALA A 92 4.59 0.04 -3.56
C ALA A 92 5.76 0.95 -3.97
N ASP A 93 6.60 0.48 -4.89
CA ASP A 93 7.73 1.26 -5.41
C ASP A 93 7.30 2.36 -6.39
N GLY A 94 6.12 2.22 -7.00
CA GLY A 94 5.62 3.12 -8.02
C GLY A 94 5.93 2.63 -9.45
N PRO A 95 5.44 3.34 -10.49
CA PRO A 95 5.56 2.88 -11.86
C PRO A 95 7.04 2.71 -12.25
N SER A 96 7.40 1.54 -12.77
CA SER A 96 8.76 1.22 -13.24
C SER A 96 9.11 1.91 -14.58
N VAL A 97 8.47 3.03 -14.91
CA VAL A 97 8.65 3.74 -16.18
C VAL A 97 9.91 4.60 -16.13
N HIS A 98 10.49 4.92 -17.30
CA HIS A 98 11.66 5.78 -17.38
C HIS A 98 11.38 7.14 -16.71
N ALA A 99 12.39 7.74 -16.08
CA ALA A 99 12.24 8.98 -15.30
C ALA A 99 11.63 10.12 -16.13
N GLU A 100 11.89 10.15 -17.44
CA GLU A 100 11.31 11.14 -18.38
C GLU A 100 9.79 11.04 -18.52
N PHE A 101 9.20 9.87 -18.23
CA PHE A 101 7.76 9.61 -18.28
C PHE A 101 7.14 9.52 -16.88
N THR A 102 7.92 9.79 -15.83
CA THR A 102 7.41 9.80 -14.46
C THR A 102 6.64 11.09 -14.23
N PRO A 103 5.37 11.03 -13.79
CA PRO A 103 4.59 12.22 -13.51
C PRO A 103 5.29 13.13 -12.47
N LEU A 104 5.31 14.44 -12.72
CA LEU A 104 6.01 15.46 -11.92
C LEU A 104 5.60 15.54 -10.43
N TRP A 105 4.56 14.82 -10.03
CA TRP A 105 4.08 14.79 -8.66
C TRP A 105 4.70 13.68 -7.80
N GLN A 106 5.52 12.81 -8.38
CA GLN A 106 6.32 11.85 -7.62
C GLN A 106 7.59 12.51 -7.10
N PRO A 107 8.03 12.21 -5.86
CA PRO A 107 9.39 12.55 -5.47
C PRO A 107 10.35 11.85 -6.43
N ALA A 108 11.37 12.56 -6.91
CA ALA A 108 12.42 11.95 -7.73
C ALA A 108 12.98 10.72 -7.00
N PRO A 109 13.21 9.60 -7.71
CA PRO A 109 13.79 8.42 -7.08
C PRO A 109 15.08 8.82 -6.38
N ALA A 110 15.29 8.32 -5.16
CA ALA A 110 16.51 8.57 -4.41
C ALA A 110 17.69 8.18 -5.32
N ALA A 111 18.52 9.17 -5.68
CA ALA A 111 19.63 8.97 -6.58
C ALA A 111 20.48 7.81 -6.05
N ILE A 112 20.51 6.70 -6.78
CA ILE A 112 21.48 5.64 -6.57
C ILE A 112 22.87 6.26 -6.73
N LYS A 113 23.54 6.55 -5.62
CA LYS A 113 24.97 6.92 -5.64
C LYS A 113 25.74 5.67 -6.06
N GLY A 114 25.94 5.52 -7.36
CA GLY A 114 26.92 4.62 -7.92
C GLY A 114 28.32 5.05 -7.47
N SER A 115 29.06 4.11 -6.88
CA SER A 115 30.48 4.23 -6.58
C SER A 115 31.33 4.04 -7.83
#